data_AF-A0A2V9XLR9-F1
#
_entry.id   AF-A0A2V9XLR9-F1
#
_cell.length_a   1.000
_cell.length_b   1.000
_cell.length_c   1.000
_cell.angle_alpha   90.00
_cell.angle_beta   90.00
_cell.angle_gamma   90.00
#
_symmetry.space_group_name_H-M   'P 1'
#
loop_
_entity.id
_entity.type
_entity.pdbx_description
1 polymer ?
#
loop_
_entity_poly.entity_id
_entity_poly.type
_entity_poly.pdbx_seq_one_letter_code
_entity_poly.pdbx_strand_id
1 'polypeptide(L)'
;MTAIASHVGQTRGRHATGNDLVGDKGKANSVAVGKSCTINVTFKPKTTGIKHANVSISDDSAGSPQLVSLSGKGFGHVASNAAVRSAISKNRIATVPIPTGPSKVGTRLMDLLDSTRNDPYLANGTKRELLVRFWYPAALSQGCRPAEYTSPKVWSHFSRLAGVPLPEVRTNSCLDAAMTKGVHPVIVFTHGYTGTFTDYSFLFEDQVNRNP
;
A
#
# COMPACT_ATOMS: atom_id res chain seq x y z
N MET A 1 12.23 -11.14 10.81
CA MET A 1 13.64 -10.74 10.76
C MET A 1 14.41 -11.95 11.25
N THR A 2 15.29 -12.53 10.44
CA THR A 2 15.96 -13.79 10.78
C THR A 2 17.38 -13.48 11.24
N ALA A 3 17.75 -13.91 12.44
CA ALA A 3 19.12 -13.84 12.93
C ALA A 3 19.74 -15.25 12.85
N ILE A 4 20.90 -15.35 12.19
CA ILE A 4 21.66 -16.61 12.10
C ILE A 4 22.85 -16.47 13.03
N ALA A 5 22.91 -17.30 14.08
CA ALA A 5 24.05 -17.39 14.97
C ALA A 5 24.75 -18.75 14.75
N SER A 6 26.06 -18.73 14.52
CA SER A 6 26.88 -19.95 14.47
C SER A 6 27.66 -20.02 15.77
N HIS A 7 27.40 -21.03 16.59
CA HIS A 7 28.12 -21.21 17.85
C HIS A 7 28.30 -22.69 18.20
N VAL A 8 29.39 -23.03 18.89
CA VAL A 8 29.77 -24.39 19.31
C VAL A 8 29.56 -24.50 20.83
N GLY A 9 28.67 -25.41 21.28
CA GLY A 9 28.40 -25.62 22.72
C GLY A 9 27.02 -26.18 23.06
N GLN A 10 26.79 -26.52 24.33
CA GLN A 10 25.46 -26.89 24.84
C GLN A 10 24.68 -25.63 25.22
N THR A 11 23.64 -25.29 24.46
CA THR A 11 22.77 -24.13 24.75
C THR A 11 21.84 -24.44 25.92
N ARG A 12 21.99 -23.73 27.05
CA ARG A 12 21.18 -23.93 28.27
C ARG A 12 19.95 -23.02 28.33
N GLY A 13 19.86 -21.97 27.51
CA GLY A 13 18.69 -21.11 27.45
C GLY A 13 18.71 -20.09 26.31
N ARG A 14 17.53 -19.82 25.74
CA ARG A 14 17.30 -18.77 24.73
C ARG A 14 16.20 -17.87 25.24
N HIS A 15 16.50 -16.59 25.44
CA HIS A 15 15.52 -15.63 25.92
C HIS A 15 15.63 -14.34 25.10
N ALA A 16 14.55 -14.01 24.37
CA ALA A 16 14.39 -12.70 23.76
C ALA A 16 13.68 -11.79 24.75
N THR A 17 14.29 -10.66 25.10
CA THR A 17 13.70 -9.67 25.99
C THR A 17 13.18 -8.49 25.16
N GLY A 18 11.87 -8.25 25.27
CA GLY A 18 11.18 -7.17 24.58
C GLY A 18 9.70 -7.50 24.37
N ASN A 19 8.79 -6.62 24.81
CA ASN A 19 7.34 -6.84 24.76
C ASN A 19 6.77 -7.02 23.34
N ASP A 20 7.53 -6.65 22.32
CA ASP A 20 7.16 -6.69 20.89
C ASP A 20 7.87 -7.83 20.13
N LEU A 21 8.61 -8.70 20.82
CA LEU A 21 9.26 -9.87 20.23
C LEU A 21 8.66 -11.16 20.78
N VAL A 22 8.41 -12.11 19.88
CA VAL A 22 8.14 -13.51 20.25
C VAL A 22 9.29 -14.34 19.70
N GLY A 23 10.10 -14.88 20.61
CA GLY A 23 11.16 -15.83 20.26
C GLY A 23 10.58 -17.24 20.11
N ASP A 24 11.02 -17.98 19.10
CA ASP A 24 10.75 -19.41 19.03
C ASP A 24 11.64 -20.16 20.03
N LYS A 25 11.06 -21.09 20.80
CA LYS A 25 11.82 -22.02 21.65
C LYS A 25 12.37 -23.15 20.75
N GLY A 26 13.28 -22.79 19.85
CA GLY A 26 13.87 -23.74 18.90
C GLY A 26 14.49 -24.95 19.59
N LYS A 27 14.18 -26.15 19.08
CA LYS A 27 14.50 -27.51 19.60
C LYS A 27 15.99 -27.91 19.65
N ALA A 28 16.93 -26.97 19.69
CA ALA A 28 18.35 -27.31 19.72
C ALA A 28 18.92 -27.12 21.12
N ASN A 29 19.08 -28.23 21.84
CA ASN A 29 19.68 -28.30 23.18
C ASN A 29 21.22 -28.40 23.12
N SER A 30 21.80 -28.80 21.98
CA SER A 30 23.24 -28.91 21.75
C SER A 30 23.57 -28.72 20.27
N VAL A 31 24.62 -27.95 19.98
CA VAL A 31 25.16 -27.75 18.62
C VAL A 31 26.57 -28.34 18.60
N ALA A 32 26.79 -29.33 17.72
CA ALA A 32 28.10 -29.98 17.59
C ALA A 32 29.17 -29.01 17.08
N VAL A 33 30.44 -29.33 17.33
CA VAL A 33 31.59 -28.53 16.86
C VAL A 33 31.51 -28.33 15.34
N GLY A 34 31.65 -27.07 14.90
CA GLY A 34 31.57 -26.69 13.49
C GLY A 34 30.16 -26.71 12.87
N LYS A 35 29.09 -26.86 13.67
CA LYS A 35 27.69 -26.74 13.22
C LYS A 35 27.09 -25.38 13.63
N SER A 36 25.96 -25.04 13.03
CA SER A 36 25.20 -23.82 13.32
C SER A 36 23.74 -24.14 13.63
N CYS A 37 23.04 -23.20 14.28
CA CYS A 37 21.62 -23.32 14.59
C CYS A 37 20.91 -22.00 14.24
N THR A 38 19.73 -22.09 13.64
CA THR A 38 18.92 -20.91 13.33
C THR A 38 18.01 -20.54 14.51
N ILE A 39 17.94 -19.26 14.84
CA ILE A 39 17.02 -18.72 15.85
C ILE A 39 16.01 -17.83 15.13
N ASN A 40 14.74 -18.26 15.13
CA ASN A 40 13.66 -17.49 14.54
C ASN A 40 13.08 -16.52 15.58
N VAL A 41 13.05 -15.23 15.23
CA VAL A 41 12.47 -14.17 16.05
C VAL A 41 11.37 -13.48 15.25
N THR A 42 10.18 -13.43 15.85
CA THR A 42 9.04 -12.74 15.24
C THR A 42 8.86 -11.37 15.87
N PHE A 43 8.89 -10.32 15.04
CA PHE A 43 8.60 -8.95 15.44
C PHE A 43 7.10 -8.67 15.33
N LYS A 44 6.44 -8.32 16.45
CA LYS A 44 5.01 -8.01 16.56
C LYS A 44 4.81 -6.70 17.34
N PRO A 45 5.11 -5.54 16.74
CA PRO A 45 5.02 -4.25 17.42
C PRO A 45 3.58 -3.90 17.77
N LYS A 46 3.29 -3.61 19.04
CA LYS A 46 1.95 -3.15 19.48
C LYS A 46 1.74 -1.65 19.31
N THR A 47 2.82 -0.88 19.15
CA THR A 47 2.78 0.58 19.04
C THR A 47 3.69 1.08 17.91
N THR A 48 3.40 2.27 17.38
CA THR A 48 4.25 2.95 16.40
C THR A 48 5.63 3.27 16.99
N GLY A 49 6.61 3.46 16.11
CA GLY A 49 7.94 3.97 16.46
C GLY A 49 9.01 2.88 16.57
N ILE A 50 10.25 3.31 16.83
CA ILE A 50 11.40 2.42 16.91
C ILE A 50 11.29 1.57 18.18
N LYS A 51 11.50 0.27 18.03
CA LYS A 51 11.56 -0.73 19.08
C LYS A 51 12.96 -1.31 19.12
N HIS A 52 13.52 -1.36 20.33
CA HIS A 52 14.78 -2.00 20.63
C HIS A 52 14.53 -3.24 21.49
N ALA A 53 15.28 -4.28 21.22
CA ALA A 53 15.20 -5.52 21.97
C ALA A 53 16.51 -6.30 21.83
N ASN A 54 16.75 -7.24 22.74
CA ASN A 54 17.95 -8.07 22.72
C ASN A 54 17.58 -9.55 22.71
N VAL A 55 18.32 -10.34 21.94
CA VAL A 55 18.31 -11.80 22.04
C VAL A 55 19.52 -12.21 22.85
N SER A 56 19.29 -12.85 24.00
CA SER A 56 20.35 -13.45 24.82
C SER A 56 20.43 -14.93 24.53
N ILE A 57 21.64 -15.38 24.19
CA ILE A 57 21.96 -16.79 23.96
C ILE A 57 22.95 -17.19 25.05
N SER A 58 22.53 -18.12 25.91
CA SER A 58 23.36 -18.64 26.99
C SER A 58 23.73 -20.10 26.72
N ASP A 59 25.02 -20.36 26.75
CA ASP A 59 25.66 -21.67 26.64
C ASP A 59 26.80 -21.82 27.67
N ASP A 60 27.52 -22.94 27.60
CA ASP A 60 28.60 -23.32 28.49
C ASP A 60 30.00 -22.89 28.02
N SER A 61 30.10 -22.06 26.98
CA SER A 61 31.36 -21.55 26.47
C SER A 61 31.84 -20.27 27.19
N ALA A 62 33.14 -19.98 27.08
CA ALA A 62 33.72 -18.74 27.59
C ALA A 62 33.17 -17.53 26.80
N GLY A 63 32.68 -16.51 27.52
CA GLY A 63 32.04 -15.32 26.90
C GLY A 63 30.52 -15.39 26.81
N SER A 64 29.90 -16.47 27.31
CA SER A 64 28.45 -16.58 27.49
C SER A 64 27.95 -15.70 28.67
N PRO A 65 26.79 -15.03 28.56
CA PRO A 65 25.88 -15.02 27.42
C PRO A 65 26.30 -14.03 26.32
N GLN A 66 26.05 -14.42 25.07
CA GLN A 66 26.17 -13.52 23.92
C GLN A 66 24.86 -12.75 23.69
N LEU A 67 24.96 -11.46 23.45
CA LEU A 67 23.82 -10.55 23.23
C LEU A 67 23.78 -10.07 21.78
N VAL A 68 22.65 -10.29 21.11
CA VAL A 68 22.37 -9.76 19.78
C VAL A 68 21.32 -8.65 19.89
N SER A 69 21.72 -7.42 19.61
CA SER A 69 20.79 -6.29 19.58
C SER A 69 19.95 -6.30 18.30
N LEU A 70 18.65 -6.07 18.47
CA LEU A 70 17.66 -5.96 17.40
C LEU A 70 17.02 -4.57 17.45
N SER A 71 16.82 -3.97 16.27
CA SER A 71 16.02 -2.76 16.11
C SER A 71 15.00 -2.96 15.00
N GLY A 72 13.78 -2.47 15.21
CA GLY A 72 12.71 -2.52 14.23
C GLY A 72 11.76 -1.35 14.41
N LYS A 73 11.12 -0.87 13.35
CA LYS A 73 10.13 0.21 13.43
C LYS A 73 8.72 -0.38 13.36
N GLY A 74 7.94 -0.15 14.42
CA GLY A 74 6.52 -0.45 14.43
C GLY A 74 5.74 0.58 13.64
N PHE A 75 4.85 0.10 12.77
CA PHE A 75 3.77 0.89 12.20
C PHE A 75 2.49 0.45 12.92
N GLY A 76 1.83 1.38 13.60
CA GLY A 76 0.56 1.10 14.25
C GLY A 76 -0.55 1.04 13.20
N HIS A 77 -1.59 0.27 13.49
CA HIS A 77 -2.84 0.39 12.75
C HIS A 77 -3.34 1.83 12.89
N VAL A 78 -3.57 2.49 11.75
CA VAL A 78 -3.95 3.90 11.63
C VAL A 78 -5.30 4.13 12.31
N ALA A 79 -5.31 4.86 13.43
CA ALA A 79 -6.48 5.28 14.22
C ALA A 79 -7.41 4.14 14.71
N SER A 80 -8.14 4.37 15.81
CA SER A 80 -9.13 3.37 16.23
C SER A 80 -10.19 3.26 15.14
N ASN A 81 -10.46 2.02 14.71
CA ASN A 81 -11.51 1.72 13.75
C ASN A 81 -12.84 2.42 14.08
N ALA A 82 -13.15 2.63 15.36
CA ALA A 82 -14.36 3.31 15.82
C ALA A 82 -14.40 4.81 15.52
N ALA A 83 -13.32 5.55 15.75
CA ALA A 83 -13.27 6.99 15.46
C ALA A 83 -13.29 7.26 13.96
N VAL A 84 -12.57 6.44 13.17
CA VAL A 84 -12.57 6.50 11.70
C VAL A 84 -13.95 6.12 11.15
N ARG A 85 -14.57 5.05 11.67
CA ARG A 85 -15.96 4.67 11.34
C ARG A 85 -16.94 5.80 11.62
N SER A 86 -16.83 6.43 12.78
CA SER A 86 -17.69 7.55 13.17
C SER A 86 -17.53 8.75 12.22
N ALA A 87 -16.30 9.16 11.95
CA ALA A 87 -16.01 10.27 11.03
C ALA A 87 -16.49 9.99 9.59
N ILE A 88 -16.21 8.80 9.06
CA ILE A 88 -16.65 8.36 7.73
C ILE A 88 -18.18 8.22 7.67
N SER A 89 -18.82 7.73 8.73
CA SER A 89 -20.28 7.59 8.76
C SER A 89 -21.03 8.93 8.71
N LYS A 90 -20.41 9.99 9.25
CA LYS A 90 -20.96 11.35 9.25
C LYS A 90 -20.77 12.06 7.92
N ASN A 91 -19.66 11.82 7.23
CA ASN A 91 -19.37 12.51 5.97
C ASN A 91 -19.85 11.67 4.79
N ARG A 92 -20.98 12.04 4.18
CA ARG A 92 -21.55 11.30 3.04
C ARG A 92 -20.88 11.60 1.71
N ILE A 93 -20.22 12.75 1.61
CA ILE A 93 -19.60 13.25 0.38
C ILE A 93 -18.19 13.75 0.72
N ALA A 94 -17.22 13.29 -0.04
CA ALA A 94 -15.87 13.83 -0.10
C ALA A 94 -15.67 14.49 -1.46
N THR A 95 -15.10 15.68 -1.50
CA THR A 95 -14.73 16.36 -2.74
C THR A 95 -13.22 16.31 -2.89
N VAL A 96 -12.74 15.94 -4.07
CA VAL A 96 -11.30 16.09 -4.35
C VAL A 96 -10.94 17.59 -4.36
N PRO A 97 -9.70 17.97 -3.99
CA PRO A 97 -9.27 19.37 -3.99
C PRO A 97 -9.57 20.07 -5.31
N ILE A 98 -9.95 21.35 -5.24
CA ILE A 98 -10.21 22.17 -6.43
C ILE A 98 -8.88 22.43 -7.15
N PRO A 99 -8.78 22.13 -8.46
CA PRO A 99 -7.60 22.43 -9.27
C PRO A 99 -7.27 23.95 -9.28
N THR A 100 -5.98 24.27 -9.31
CA THR A 100 -5.48 25.63 -9.01
C THR A 100 -5.20 26.53 -10.22
N GLY A 101 -5.17 25.97 -11.41
CA GLY A 101 -5.01 26.62 -12.71
C GLY A 101 -6.31 26.90 -13.48
N PRO A 102 -6.20 27.45 -14.70
CA PRO A 102 -7.33 27.99 -15.44
C PRO A 102 -8.10 26.97 -16.30
N SER A 103 -7.46 25.86 -16.69
CA SER A 103 -7.98 24.99 -17.76
C SER A 103 -9.06 24.04 -17.26
N LYS A 104 -10.13 23.84 -18.04
CA LYS A 104 -11.12 22.81 -17.70
C LYS A 104 -10.54 21.43 -17.93
N VAL A 105 -10.93 20.46 -17.10
CA VAL A 105 -10.39 19.10 -17.16
C VAL A 105 -11.46 18.14 -17.67
N GLY A 106 -11.14 17.40 -18.72
CA GLY A 106 -11.91 16.25 -19.19
C GLY A 106 -11.26 14.96 -18.71
N THR A 107 -12.06 13.90 -18.63
CA THR A 107 -11.54 12.56 -18.36
C THR A 107 -12.29 11.50 -19.16
N ARG A 108 -11.57 10.44 -19.53
CA ARG A 108 -12.11 9.27 -20.21
C ARG A 108 -11.43 8.01 -19.69
N LEU A 109 -12.18 6.92 -19.63
CA LEU A 109 -11.66 5.59 -19.35
C LEU A 109 -11.61 4.79 -20.65
N MET A 110 -10.48 4.14 -20.92
CA MET A 110 -10.34 3.23 -22.04
C MET A 110 -10.01 1.84 -21.52
N ASP A 111 -10.68 0.86 -22.11
CA ASP A 111 -10.37 -0.54 -21.95
C ASP A 111 -9.47 -0.97 -23.11
N LEU A 112 -8.25 -1.38 -22.79
CA LEU A 112 -7.22 -1.74 -23.76
C LEU A 112 -6.90 -3.23 -23.64
N LEU A 113 -7.15 -3.96 -24.72
CA LEU A 113 -6.79 -5.37 -24.84
C LEU A 113 -5.45 -5.54 -25.56
N ASP A 114 -4.45 -6.06 -24.85
CA ASP A 114 -3.23 -6.56 -25.46
C ASP A 114 -3.42 -8.02 -25.88
N SER A 115 -3.83 -8.21 -27.13
CA SER A 115 -4.09 -9.53 -27.72
C SER A 115 -2.83 -10.38 -27.92
N THR A 116 -1.65 -9.76 -27.85
CA THR A 116 -0.37 -10.44 -28.13
C THR A 116 0.21 -11.13 -26.92
N ARG A 117 -0.15 -10.68 -25.71
CA ARG A 117 0.38 -11.21 -24.44
C ARG A 117 -0.71 -11.87 -23.60
N ASN A 118 -0.34 -12.95 -22.94
CA ASN A 118 -1.18 -13.56 -21.91
C ASN A 118 -1.07 -12.74 -20.62
N ASP A 119 -2.14 -12.70 -19.83
CA ASP A 119 -2.12 -12.10 -18.51
C ASP A 119 -1.15 -12.88 -17.59
N PRO A 120 -0.15 -12.20 -16.99
CA PRO A 120 0.88 -12.89 -16.22
C PRO A 120 0.39 -13.43 -14.87
N TYR A 121 -0.80 -13.03 -14.41
CA TYR A 121 -1.39 -13.45 -13.14
C TYR A 121 -2.52 -14.48 -13.32
N LEU A 122 -3.14 -14.53 -14.50
CA LEU A 122 -4.15 -15.53 -14.84
C LEU A 122 -3.50 -16.68 -15.61
N ALA A 123 -3.25 -17.80 -14.93
CA ALA A 123 -2.63 -19.00 -15.50
C ALA A 123 -3.57 -19.82 -16.42
N ASN A 124 -4.48 -19.16 -17.14
CA ASN A 124 -5.51 -19.78 -17.98
C ASN A 124 -5.47 -19.33 -19.45
N GLY A 125 -4.43 -18.57 -19.85
CA GLY A 125 -4.28 -18.08 -21.23
C GLY A 125 -5.13 -16.85 -21.57
N THR A 126 -5.83 -16.27 -20.60
CA THR A 126 -6.54 -14.98 -20.77
C THR A 126 -5.59 -13.92 -21.29
N LYS A 127 -6.05 -13.08 -22.22
CA LYS A 127 -5.25 -11.98 -22.77
C LYS A 127 -5.20 -10.81 -21.81
N ARG A 128 -4.12 -10.03 -21.88
CA ARG A 128 -3.88 -8.96 -20.91
C ARG A 128 -4.80 -7.77 -21.22
N GLU A 129 -5.68 -7.44 -20.28
CA GLU A 129 -6.51 -6.25 -20.31
C GLU A 129 -5.91 -5.15 -19.42
N LEU A 130 -6.00 -3.90 -19.87
CA LEU A 130 -5.51 -2.73 -19.17
C LEU A 130 -6.57 -1.63 -19.21
N LEU A 131 -7.02 -1.22 -18.04
CA LEU A 131 -7.92 -0.09 -17.90
C LEU A 131 -7.09 1.19 -17.69
N VAL A 132 -7.20 2.13 -18.61
CA VAL A 132 -6.42 3.38 -18.60
C VAL A 132 -7.38 4.56 -18.49
N ARG A 133 -7.18 5.40 -17.47
CA ARG A 133 -7.90 6.65 -17.32
C ARG A 133 -7.03 7.81 -17.79
N PHE A 134 -7.62 8.65 -18.64
CA PHE A 134 -7.00 9.86 -19.17
C PHE A 134 -7.57 11.07 -18.45
N TRP A 135 -6.72 12.06 -18.21
CA TRP A 135 -7.11 13.44 -17.87
C TRP A 135 -6.50 14.34 -18.92
N TYR A 136 -7.27 15.29 -19.43
CA TYR A 136 -6.85 16.14 -20.54
C TYR A 136 -7.55 17.51 -20.51
N PRO A 137 -6.95 18.55 -21.12
CA PRO A 137 -7.59 19.85 -21.18
C PRO A 137 -8.87 19.76 -22.02
N ALA A 138 -10.01 20.15 -21.45
CA ALA A 138 -11.31 20.04 -22.07
C ALA A 138 -11.76 21.37 -22.71
N ALA A 139 -12.26 21.27 -23.94
CA ALA A 139 -12.96 22.34 -24.63
C ALA A 139 -14.43 22.37 -24.19
N LEU A 140 -14.70 22.99 -23.05
CA LEU A 140 -16.07 23.16 -22.54
C LEU A 140 -16.65 24.49 -23.00
N SER A 141 -17.79 24.44 -23.69
CA SER A 141 -18.59 25.63 -24.02
C SER A 141 -19.78 25.84 -23.06
N GLN A 142 -20.20 24.79 -22.34
CA GLN A 142 -21.35 24.77 -21.44
C GLN A 142 -21.11 23.81 -20.26
N GLY A 143 -22.12 23.60 -19.41
CA GLY A 143 -22.09 22.58 -18.37
C GLY A 143 -21.78 21.18 -18.90
N CYS A 144 -21.16 20.34 -18.08
CA CYS A 144 -20.73 19.01 -18.46
C CYS A 144 -21.28 17.95 -17.50
N ARG A 145 -21.25 16.68 -17.92
CA ARG A 145 -21.50 15.55 -17.01
C ARG A 145 -20.27 15.36 -16.12
N PRO A 146 -20.39 15.50 -14.78
CA PRO A 146 -19.28 15.24 -13.88
C PRO A 146 -18.81 13.80 -14.00
N ALA A 147 -17.50 13.58 -13.93
CA ALA A 147 -16.95 12.24 -13.94
C ALA A 147 -17.08 11.58 -12.57
N GLU A 148 -17.52 10.33 -12.58
CA GLU A 148 -17.50 9.50 -11.39
C GLU A 148 -16.04 9.26 -10.95
N TYR A 149 -15.81 9.21 -9.64
CA TYR A 149 -14.51 8.81 -9.12
C TYR A 149 -14.21 7.35 -9.51
N THR A 150 -15.16 6.45 -9.28
CA THR A 150 -15.17 5.07 -9.81
C THR A 150 -16.62 4.59 -9.92
N SER A 151 -16.84 3.43 -10.53
CA SER A 151 -18.21 2.89 -10.65
C SER A 151 -18.82 2.61 -9.27
N PRO A 152 -20.14 2.82 -9.09
CA PRO A 152 -20.82 2.54 -7.82
C PRO A 152 -20.64 1.09 -7.32
N LYS A 153 -20.56 0.13 -8.25
CA LYS A 153 -20.35 -1.30 -7.91
C LYS A 153 -18.96 -1.55 -7.31
N VAL A 154 -17.92 -0.96 -7.89
CA VAL A 154 -16.54 -1.05 -7.38
C VAL A 154 -16.45 -0.35 -6.03
N TRP A 155 -17.06 0.82 -5.88
CA TRP A 155 -17.04 1.57 -4.61
C TRP A 155 -17.76 0.83 -3.48
N SER A 156 -18.90 0.21 -3.79
CA SER A 156 -19.63 -0.66 -2.86
C SER A 156 -18.80 -1.87 -2.44
N HIS A 157 -18.02 -2.46 -3.35
CA HIS A 157 -17.11 -3.55 -3.03
C HIS A 157 -16.01 -3.11 -2.05
N PHE A 158 -15.37 -1.96 -2.27
CA PHE A 158 -14.37 -1.41 -1.34
C PHE A 158 -14.97 -1.09 0.03
N SER A 159 -16.18 -0.55 0.09
CA SER A 159 -16.88 -0.30 1.35
C SER A 159 -17.07 -1.58 2.17
N ARG A 160 -17.41 -2.70 1.50
CA ARG A 160 -17.52 -4.00 2.16
C ARG A 160 -16.17 -4.52 2.65
N LEU A 161 -15.12 -4.41 1.83
CA LEU A 161 -13.77 -4.82 2.21
C LEU A 161 -13.23 -4.03 3.41
N ALA A 162 -13.46 -2.73 3.43
CA ALA A 162 -13.07 -1.86 4.55
C ALA A 162 -13.98 -2.04 5.78
N GLY A 163 -15.14 -2.68 5.62
CA GLY A 163 -16.17 -2.82 6.65
C GLY A 163 -16.78 -1.48 7.06
N VAL A 164 -16.67 -0.44 6.25
CA VAL A 164 -17.19 0.91 6.52
C VAL A 164 -17.84 1.48 5.25
N PRO A 165 -18.97 2.19 5.35
CA PRO A 165 -19.57 2.83 4.18
C PRO A 165 -18.68 3.99 3.73
N LEU A 166 -18.04 3.88 2.57
CA LEU A 166 -17.19 4.96 2.05
C LEU A 166 -18.06 6.12 1.53
N PRO A 167 -17.62 7.38 1.68
CA PRO A 167 -18.34 8.53 1.15
C PRO A 167 -18.38 8.49 -0.39
N GLU A 168 -19.40 9.11 -0.99
CA GLU A 168 -19.34 9.45 -2.41
C GLU A 168 -18.17 10.40 -2.65
N VAL A 169 -17.38 10.17 -3.70
CA VAL A 169 -16.26 11.04 -4.06
C VAL A 169 -16.64 11.84 -5.30
N ARG A 170 -16.69 13.17 -5.16
CA ARG A 170 -16.91 14.10 -6.26
C ARG A 170 -15.58 14.56 -6.85
N THR A 171 -15.47 14.45 -8.17
CA THR A 171 -14.32 14.88 -8.96
C THR A 171 -14.55 16.28 -9.54
N ASN A 172 -13.52 16.91 -10.12
CA ASN A 172 -13.67 18.18 -10.85
C ASN A 172 -13.64 18.01 -12.38
N SER A 173 -13.51 16.78 -12.86
CA SER A 173 -13.37 16.47 -14.28
C SER A 173 -14.70 16.18 -14.97
N CYS A 174 -14.78 16.51 -16.25
CA CYS A 174 -15.93 16.28 -17.10
C CYS A 174 -15.77 14.97 -17.87
N LEU A 175 -16.75 14.07 -17.72
CA LEU A 175 -16.72 12.76 -18.37
C LEU A 175 -16.93 12.90 -19.88
N ASP A 176 -15.99 12.37 -20.66
CA ASP A 176 -16.00 12.31 -22.12
C ASP A 176 -16.15 13.67 -22.82
N ALA A 177 -15.76 14.75 -22.15
CA ALA A 177 -15.72 16.09 -22.75
C ALA A 177 -14.77 16.11 -23.96
N ALA A 178 -15.06 16.98 -24.94
CA ALA A 178 -14.16 17.20 -26.06
C ALA A 178 -12.81 17.75 -25.56
N MET A 179 -11.70 17.24 -26.11
CA MET A 179 -10.35 17.74 -25.81
C MET A 179 -10.12 19.07 -26.53
N THR A 180 -9.33 19.98 -25.94
CA THR A 180 -8.86 21.18 -26.64
C THR A 180 -7.98 20.79 -27.84
N LYS A 181 -8.09 21.55 -28.93
CA LYS A 181 -7.21 21.37 -30.10
C LYS A 181 -5.80 21.82 -29.76
N GLY A 182 -4.80 21.13 -30.27
CA GLY A 182 -3.39 21.49 -30.08
C GLY A 182 -2.51 20.26 -29.91
N VAL A 183 -1.22 20.52 -29.67
CA VAL A 183 -0.25 19.50 -29.29
C VAL A 183 -0.16 19.51 -27.76
N HIS A 184 -0.40 18.35 -27.16
CA HIS A 184 -0.39 18.17 -25.70
C HIS A 184 0.74 17.24 -25.29
N PRO A 185 1.58 17.60 -24.29
CA PRO A 185 2.55 16.67 -23.75
C PRO A 185 1.82 15.50 -23.06
N VAL A 186 2.31 14.27 -23.30
CA VAL A 186 1.73 13.06 -22.72
C VAL A 186 2.60 12.57 -21.56
N ILE A 187 1.99 12.42 -20.39
CA ILE A 187 2.61 11.81 -19.21
C ILE A 187 1.93 10.46 -18.98
N VAL A 188 2.72 9.39 -18.96
CA VAL A 188 2.25 8.06 -18.59
C VAL A 188 2.58 7.80 -17.13
N PHE A 189 1.56 7.45 -16.35
CA PHE A 189 1.71 7.16 -14.93
C PHE A 189 1.25 5.74 -14.61
N THR A 190 2.01 5.05 -13.76
CA THR A 190 1.65 3.74 -13.21
C THR A 190 1.50 3.87 -11.69
N HIS A 191 0.37 3.44 -11.16
CA HIS A 191 0.12 3.50 -9.72
C HIS A 191 0.98 2.48 -8.95
N GLY A 192 1.08 2.67 -7.64
CA GLY A 192 1.76 1.71 -6.76
C GLY A 192 1.06 0.35 -6.72
N TYR A 193 1.77 -0.67 -6.25
CA TYR A 193 1.20 -2.00 -6.02
C TYR A 193 -0.05 -1.91 -5.13
N THR A 194 -1.12 -2.63 -5.46
CA THR A 194 -2.49 -2.53 -4.87
C THR A 194 -3.26 -1.23 -5.06
N GLY A 195 -2.65 -0.21 -5.69
CA GLY A 195 -3.35 1.02 -6.04
C GLY A 195 -4.38 0.82 -7.15
N THR A 196 -5.18 1.86 -7.38
CA THR A 196 -6.18 1.90 -8.46
C THR A 196 -5.89 3.05 -9.42
N PHE A 197 -6.51 3.02 -10.59
CA PHE A 197 -6.47 4.14 -11.55
C PHE A 197 -7.14 5.43 -11.02
N THR A 198 -7.69 5.45 -9.80
CA THR A 198 -8.43 6.59 -9.24
C THR A 198 -7.70 7.30 -8.11
N ASP A 199 -6.73 6.64 -7.45
CA ASP A 199 -6.09 7.11 -6.20
C ASP A 199 -5.35 8.45 -6.36
N TYR A 200 -4.97 8.80 -7.59
CA TYR A 200 -4.19 9.98 -7.94
C TYR A 200 -5.00 11.02 -8.73
N SER A 201 -6.33 10.88 -8.80
CA SER A 201 -7.20 11.73 -9.64
C SER A 201 -6.98 13.22 -9.40
N PHE A 202 -6.84 13.64 -8.14
CA PHE A 202 -6.65 15.06 -7.80
C PHE A 202 -5.33 15.63 -8.31
N LEU A 203 -4.25 14.85 -8.31
CA LEU A 203 -2.96 15.28 -8.85
C LEU A 203 -3.04 15.47 -10.36
N PHE A 204 -3.73 14.55 -11.05
CA PHE A 204 -3.85 14.62 -12.51
C PHE A 204 -4.82 15.69 -12.96
N GLU A 205 -5.92 15.90 -12.23
CA GLU A 205 -6.80 17.04 -12.45
C GLU A 205 -6.03 18.36 -12.32
N ASP A 206 -5.27 18.56 -11.24
CA ASP A 206 -4.50 19.79 -11.03
C ASP A 206 -3.33 19.94 -12.02
N GLN A 207 -2.67 18.85 -12.42
CA GLN A 207 -1.59 18.87 -13.40
C GLN A 207 -2.07 19.34 -14.78
N VAL A 208 -3.18 18.78 -15.26
CA VAL A 208 -3.80 19.14 -16.54
C VAL A 208 -4.37 20.55 -16.50
N ASN A 209 -5.01 20.88 -15.38
CA ASN A 209 -5.62 22.19 -15.18
C ASN A 209 -4.59 23.34 -15.20
N ARG A 210 -3.34 23.09 -14.78
CA ARG A 210 -2.24 24.07 -14.83
C ARG A 210 -1.46 24.09 -16.15
N ASN A 211 -1.43 22.98 -16.88
CA ASN A 211 -0.62 22.82 -18.09
C ASN A 211 -1.53 22.45 -19.28
N PRO A 212 -2.19 23.45 -19.91
CA PRO A 212 -3.07 23.24 -21.05
C PRO A 212 -2.38 22.74 -22.31
#